data_AF-A0A2V5YM57-F1
#
_entry.id   AF-A0A2V5YM57-F1
#
_cell.length_a   1.000
_cell.length_b   1.000
_cell.length_c   1.000
_cell.angle_alpha   90.00
_cell.angle_beta   90.00
_cell.angle_gamma   90.00
#
_symmetry.space_group_name_H-M   'P 1'
#
loop_
_entity.id
_entity.type
_entity.pdbx_description
1 polymer ?
#
loop_
_entity_poly.entity_id
_entity_poly.type
_entity_poly.pdbx_seq_one_letter_code
_entity_poly.pdbx_strand_id
1 'polypeptide(L)'
;MVRSRVRGFTWGCAVLLVTTGVLFLLIYAGGCARHPMPAGLSNLKPCRVEGVNEELLCGKLTVFENRQTRTSQTIDLNVVVLPAFDQKNKAEPLFDLAGGPGASSAEGAGFYAGPGKEYRRRHDVVCVDQRGTGKSNRLAIPRQKTPQYYLSEMYPVDYVREMRQALEKRADLTKYTTSIAMDDLDDMRAWLGYDRINLFGLSYGTRAALVYLRQHPEHVRSAILLAVAPTDLKMPLHHAKSGARAMDLLLNECERDPACHAAFPQIRDDWKNVLAQLEKQPARVEYSPPDKSAPTTVAIRRAVFGEKIRSWMYGPDKAARIPLIVHHAAGGDFVPFLKEAIGPSIPDFVADGMYLSVTCAEDVPFIDPAEAANLTAGNPFGDYRVFQQTRACSMWPRGEIPTDFLEPVRSNAPVLIFSGNMDPVTSPEYGEEVAKYLPNSRHVIIPEAGHGVDGMTDPGCIDRIAIEFLDRGDAKNLDVSCIRGMKPPPFATK
;
A
#
# COMPACT_ATOMS: atom_id res chain seq x y z
N MET A 1 -68.17 26.27 49.10
CA MET A 1 -67.70 26.99 50.30
C MET A 1 -66.96 28.24 49.85
N VAL A 2 -67.40 29.43 50.32
CA VAL A 2 -66.67 30.73 50.39
C VAL A 2 -66.32 31.37 49.02
N ARG A 3 -67.12 32.34 48.53
CA ARG A 3 -66.96 33.82 48.66
C ARG A 3 -65.59 34.33 48.16
N SER A 4 -65.42 35.41 47.41
CA SER A 4 -66.29 36.46 46.86
C SER A 4 -65.40 37.51 46.19
N ARG A 5 -65.89 38.18 45.13
CA ARG A 5 -65.76 39.65 44.86
C ARG A 5 -64.33 40.20 44.55
N VAL A 6 -64.06 41.24 43.75
CA VAL A 6 -64.80 42.28 43.00
C VAL A 6 -63.79 43.25 42.32
N ARG A 7 -64.13 43.80 41.12
CA ARG A 7 -63.76 45.11 40.48
C ARG A 7 -62.27 45.47 40.27
N GLY A 8 -61.85 46.29 39.29
CA GLY A 8 -62.46 47.17 38.26
C GLY A 8 -61.42 47.47 37.15
N PHE A 9 -61.76 47.78 35.89
CA PHE A 9 -62.11 49.12 35.33
C PHE A 9 -61.20 50.25 35.88
N THR A 10 -60.38 50.99 35.11
CA THR A 10 -60.68 51.85 33.94
C THR A 10 -59.39 52.39 33.25
N TRP A 11 -59.43 52.53 31.91
CA TRP A 11 -59.10 53.69 31.00
C TRP A 11 -57.77 54.46 31.19
N GLY A 12 -57.08 55.01 30.18
CA GLY A 12 -57.24 55.28 28.73
C GLY A 12 -55.80 55.58 28.20
N CYS A 13 -55.47 55.94 26.96
CA CYS A 13 -56.12 56.71 25.91
C CYS A 13 -55.50 56.33 24.55
N ALA A 14 -56.29 56.52 23.48
CA ALA A 14 -55.90 56.41 22.09
C ALA A 14 -55.22 57.68 21.55
N VAL A 15 -54.27 57.54 20.63
CA VAL A 15 -54.04 58.39 19.42
C VAL A 15 -53.21 57.52 18.42
N LEU A 16 -53.75 56.95 17.32
CA LEU A 16 -54.07 57.49 15.98
C LEU A 16 -52.85 57.83 15.07
N LEU A 17 -52.69 57.04 13.98
CA LEU A 17 -52.17 57.35 12.62
C LEU A 17 -51.73 56.02 11.94
N VAL A 18 -52.55 55.31 11.15
CA VAL A 18 -52.86 55.50 9.71
C VAL A 18 -51.54 55.63 8.92
N THR A 19 -51.07 54.67 8.12
CA THR A 19 -51.59 54.29 6.80
C THR A 19 -50.86 53.07 6.20
N THR A 20 -51.59 52.38 5.30
CA THR A 20 -51.12 51.66 4.09
C THR A 20 -50.27 50.40 4.23
N GLY A 21 -50.93 49.27 3.98
CA GLY A 21 -50.28 48.01 3.64
C GLY A 21 -49.67 48.03 2.24
N VAL A 22 -48.50 47.39 2.14
CA VAL A 22 -47.96 46.83 0.91
C VAL A 22 -47.66 45.37 1.19
N LEU A 23 -48.34 44.51 0.44
CA LEU A 23 -48.17 43.07 0.41
C LEU A 23 -46.78 42.76 -0.18
N PHE A 24 -45.81 42.35 0.64
CA PHE A 24 -44.57 41.75 0.14
C PHE A 24 -44.69 40.23 0.23
N LEU A 25 -44.91 39.59 -0.92
CA LEU A 25 -44.63 38.18 -1.12
C LEU A 25 -43.14 37.93 -0.83
N LEU A 26 -42.84 37.31 0.31
CA LEU A 26 -41.53 36.72 0.55
C LEU A 26 -41.47 35.40 -0.24
N ILE A 27 -40.84 35.47 -1.41
CA ILE A 27 -40.34 34.34 -2.16
C ILE A 27 -39.38 33.60 -1.23
N TYR A 28 -39.81 32.45 -0.69
CA TYR A 28 -38.92 31.48 -0.08
C TYR A 28 -38.07 30.88 -1.21
N ALA A 29 -36.98 31.55 -1.54
CA ALA A 29 -35.88 30.90 -2.26
C ALA A 29 -35.33 29.84 -1.31
N GLY A 30 -35.73 28.58 -1.54
CA GLY A 30 -35.13 27.42 -0.92
C GLY A 30 -33.66 27.35 -1.31
N GLY A 31 -32.81 28.04 -0.54
CA GLY A 31 -31.37 27.90 -0.64
C GLY A 31 -31.02 26.47 -0.26
N CYS A 32 -30.36 25.76 -1.16
CA CYS A 32 -29.66 24.52 -0.85
C CYS A 32 -28.74 24.78 0.34
N ALA A 33 -29.13 24.32 1.53
CA ALA A 33 -28.29 24.33 2.70
C ALA A 33 -27.11 23.36 2.46
N ARG A 34 -26.03 23.90 1.87
CA ARG A 34 -24.72 23.24 1.86
C ARG A 34 -24.35 23.01 3.32
N HIS A 35 -24.34 21.74 3.73
CA HIS A 35 -23.83 21.39 5.06
C HIS A 35 -22.38 21.89 5.13
N PRO A 36 -21.95 22.52 6.25
CA PRO A 36 -20.59 23.00 6.35
C PRO A 36 -19.66 21.79 6.28
N MET A 37 -18.79 21.76 5.27
CA MET A 37 -17.66 20.82 5.29
C MET A 37 -16.86 21.05 6.59
N PRO A 38 -16.22 20.00 7.16
CA PRO A 38 -15.20 20.20 8.19
C PRO A 38 -14.28 21.35 7.78
N ALA A 39 -13.97 22.26 8.71
CA ALA A 39 -13.23 23.49 8.40
C ALA A 39 -11.85 23.23 7.75
N GLY A 40 -11.30 22.02 7.88
CA GLY A 40 -10.07 21.61 7.20
C GLY A 40 -10.25 21.25 5.72
N LEU A 41 -11.39 20.69 5.31
CA LEU A 41 -11.64 20.34 3.90
C LEU A 41 -11.82 21.57 3.01
N SER A 42 -12.16 22.74 3.57
CA SER A 42 -12.16 24.00 2.82
C SER A 42 -10.76 24.46 2.38
N ASN A 43 -9.70 23.85 2.90
CA ASN A 43 -8.34 24.09 2.42
C ASN A 43 -8.04 23.36 1.09
N LEU A 44 -8.89 22.42 0.69
CA LEU A 44 -8.74 21.66 -0.55
C LEU A 44 -9.41 22.36 -1.72
N LYS A 45 -8.92 22.08 -2.92
CA LYS A 45 -9.49 22.59 -4.18
C LYS A 45 -9.95 21.43 -5.05
N PRO A 46 -11.03 21.61 -5.81
CA PRO A 46 -11.40 20.63 -6.81
C PRO A 46 -10.26 20.38 -7.80
N CYS A 47 -10.05 19.12 -8.16
CA CYS A 47 -8.96 18.69 -9.04
C CYS A 47 -9.35 17.46 -9.87
N ARG A 48 -8.57 17.23 -10.93
CA ARG A 48 -8.62 16.00 -11.71
C ARG A 48 -7.35 15.20 -11.47
N VAL A 49 -7.54 13.91 -11.18
CA VAL A 49 -6.46 12.92 -11.06
C VAL A 49 -6.48 12.06 -12.32
N GLU A 50 -5.31 11.74 -12.84
CA GLU A 50 -5.19 10.89 -14.03
C GLU A 50 -5.85 9.52 -13.78
N GLY A 51 -6.59 9.01 -14.76
CA GLY A 51 -7.33 7.75 -14.63
C GLY A 51 -8.63 7.83 -13.80
N VAL A 52 -8.99 9.00 -13.25
CA VAL A 52 -10.22 9.20 -12.47
C VAL A 52 -11.25 10.03 -13.25
N ASN A 53 -12.45 9.47 -13.45
CA ASN A 53 -13.53 10.07 -14.25
C ASN A 53 -14.48 10.98 -13.45
N GLU A 54 -14.06 11.49 -12.30
CA GLU A 54 -14.81 12.44 -11.48
C GLU A 54 -13.88 13.56 -10.98
N GLU A 55 -14.46 14.58 -10.36
CA GLU A 55 -13.71 15.64 -9.70
C GLU A 55 -13.47 15.24 -8.24
N LEU A 56 -12.22 15.34 -7.79
CA LEU A 56 -11.79 15.04 -6.42
C LEU A 56 -11.35 16.32 -5.72
N LEU A 57 -10.98 16.23 -4.44
CA LEU A 57 -10.41 17.34 -3.68
C LEU A 57 -8.91 17.12 -3.49
N CYS A 58 -8.08 18.08 -3.93
CA CYS A 58 -6.63 18.01 -3.75
C CYS A 58 -6.13 19.17 -2.89
N GLY A 59 -5.06 18.93 -2.15
CA GLY A 59 -4.42 19.94 -1.33
C GLY A 59 -2.98 19.60 -1.00
N LYS A 60 -2.35 20.51 -0.25
CA LYS A 60 -0.99 20.34 0.24
C LYS A 60 -0.89 20.86 1.67
N LEU A 61 -0.22 20.10 2.52
CA LEU A 61 0.17 20.54 3.86
C LEU A 61 1.68 20.75 3.89
N THR A 62 2.13 21.96 4.18
CA THR A 62 3.56 22.25 4.36
C THR A 62 4.01 21.84 5.76
N VAL A 63 5.04 21.01 5.85
CA VAL A 63 5.67 20.56 7.11
C VAL A 63 7.17 20.82 7.07
N PHE A 64 7.83 20.80 8.24
CA PHE A 64 9.29 20.81 8.29
C PHE A 64 9.85 19.45 7.87
N GLU A 65 10.87 19.46 7.01
CA GLU A 65 11.59 18.22 6.66
C GLU A 65 12.24 17.63 7.93
N ASN A 66 12.97 18.44 8.69
CA ASN A 66 13.45 18.10 10.02
C ASN A 66 12.47 18.62 11.10
N ARG A 67 11.59 17.74 11.56
CA ARG A 67 10.58 18.04 12.60
C ARG A 67 11.20 18.42 13.95
N GLN A 68 12.40 17.91 14.28
CA GLN A 68 13.06 18.12 15.58
C GLN A 68 13.57 19.55 15.74
N THR A 69 14.31 20.05 14.75
CA THR A 69 14.91 21.38 14.84
C THR A 69 13.96 22.48 14.38
N ARG A 70 12.99 22.17 13.50
CA ARG A 70 12.08 23.14 12.85
C ARG A 70 12.81 24.32 12.20
N THR A 71 14.07 24.09 11.80
CA THR A 71 14.96 25.09 11.18
C THR A 71 15.45 24.67 9.80
N SER A 72 15.08 23.46 9.35
CA SER A 72 15.39 22.98 8.01
C SER A 72 14.41 23.51 6.97
N GLN A 73 14.71 23.20 5.70
CA GLN A 73 13.77 23.30 4.59
C GLN A 73 12.41 22.66 4.93
N THR A 74 11.34 23.25 4.38
CA THR A 74 9.99 22.68 4.43
C THR A 74 9.70 21.83 3.20
N ILE A 75 8.78 20.89 3.34
CA ILE A 75 8.26 20.07 2.25
C ILE A 75 6.73 20.15 2.23
N ASP A 76 6.15 20.03 1.04
CA ASP A 76 4.70 19.92 0.90
C ASP A 76 4.31 18.44 0.86
N LEU A 77 3.34 18.05 1.70
CA LEU A 77 2.68 16.76 1.65
C LEU A 77 1.43 16.87 0.78
N ASN A 78 1.40 16.13 -0.31
CA ASN A 78 0.26 16.04 -1.22
C ASN A 78 -0.84 15.15 -0.65
N VAL A 79 -2.09 15.60 -0.78
CA VAL A 79 -3.27 14.82 -0.41
C VAL A 79 -4.32 14.87 -1.51
N VAL A 80 -4.94 13.72 -1.75
CA VAL A 80 -6.16 13.57 -2.56
C VAL A 80 -7.25 13.01 -1.65
N VAL A 81 -8.37 13.72 -1.56
CA VAL A 81 -9.56 13.28 -0.83
C VAL A 81 -10.64 12.94 -1.84
N LEU A 82 -11.14 11.72 -1.75
CA LEU A 82 -12.32 11.24 -2.44
C LEU A 82 -13.51 11.36 -1.46
N PRO A 83 -14.41 12.34 -1.66
CA PRO A 83 -15.49 12.55 -0.71
C PRO A 83 -16.44 11.35 -0.63
N ALA A 84 -16.99 11.13 0.56
CA ALA A 84 -18.07 10.17 0.76
C ALA A 84 -19.28 10.47 -0.14
N PHE A 85 -20.03 9.47 -0.57
CA PHE A 85 -21.27 9.70 -1.28
C PHE A 85 -22.38 10.20 -0.34
N ASP A 86 -22.52 9.61 0.84
CA ASP A 86 -23.44 10.09 1.87
C ASP A 86 -22.79 11.20 2.72
N GLN A 87 -22.96 12.45 2.29
CA GLN A 87 -22.48 13.63 3.02
C GLN A 87 -23.28 13.92 4.31
N LYS A 88 -24.48 13.34 4.48
CA LYS A 88 -25.34 13.62 5.64
C LYS A 88 -25.02 12.70 6.82
N ASN A 89 -24.67 11.45 6.54
CA ASN A 89 -24.35 10.44 7.54
C ASN A 89 -22.89 9.96 7.41
N LYS A 90 -21.96 10.92 7.29
CA LYS A 90 -20.52 10.63 7.22
C LYS A 90 -20.05 9.89 8.47
N ALA A 91 -19.28 8.84 8.27
CA ALA A 91 -18.49 8.16 9.29
C ALA A 91 -17.04 8.64 9.23
N GLU A 92 -16.22 8.22 10.19
CA GLU A 92 -14.79 8.55 10.25
C GLU A 92 -14.08 8.18 8.93
N PRO A 93 -13.18 9.01 8.39
CA PRO A 93 -12.56 8.79 7.09
C PRO A 93 -11.69 7.53 7.06
N LEU A 94 -11.40 7.03 5.86
CA LEU A 94 -10.42 5.97 5.61
C LEU A 94 -9.15 6.60 5.05
N PHE A 95 -8.04 6.45 5.78
CA PHE A 95 -6.71 6.87 5.34
C PHE A 95 -6.00 5.68 4.71
N ASP A 96 -5.68 5.81 3.42
CA ASP A 96 -4.97 4.80 2.65
C ASP A 96 -3.46 4.96 2.86
N LEU A 97 -2.79 3.86 3.21
CA LEU A 97 -1.36 3.78 3.42
C LEU A 97 -0.76 2.79 2.43
N ALA A 98 -0.14 3.34 1.40
CA ALA A 98 0.52 2.58 0.35
C ALA A 98 1.75 1.82 0.86
N GLY A 99 2.08 0.73 0.14
CA GLY A 99 3.23 -0.12 0.43
C GLY A 99 4.54 0.38 -0.19
N GLY A 100 5.39 -0.58 -0.57
CA GLY A 100 6.74 -0.33 -1.07
C GLY A 100 7.77 -0.72 -0.01
N PRO A 101 8.31 0.20 0.82
CA PRO A 101 8.03 1.65 0.92
C PRO A 101 8.31 2.45 -0.36
N GLY A 102 7.74 3.64 -0.48
CA GLY A 102 8.02 4.54 -1.61
C GLY A 102 6.89 4.64 -2.65
N ALA A 103 5.82 3.85 -2.52
CA ALA A 103 4.65 3.98 -3.38
C ALA A 103 3.82 5.22 -3.01
N SER A 104 3.13 5.78 -4.00
CA SER A 104 2.25 6.93 -3.86
C SER A 104 0.84 6.48 -3.46
N SER A 105 0.29 6.96 -2.34
CA SER A 105 -1.10 6.66 -1.99
C SER A 105 -2.08 7.37 -2.92
N ALA A 106 -1.74 8.57 -3.41
CA ALA A 106 -2.59 9.30 -4.35
C ALA A 106 -2.83 8.56 -5.68
N GLU A 107 -1.93 7.64 -6.07
CA GLU A 107 -2.14 6.76 -7.24
C GLU A 107 -3.25 5.72 -6.98
N GLY A 108 -3.56 5.42 -5.72
CA GLY A 108 -4.70 4.58 -5.31
C GLY A 108 -6.07 5.22 -5.54
N ALA A 109 -6.14 6.53 -5.84
CA ALA A 109 -7.42 7.22 -6.09
C ALA A 109 -8.23 6.58 -7.23
N GLY A 110 -7.58 6.00 -8.24
CA GLY A 110 -8.25 5.27 -9.32
C GLY A 110 -9.06 4.07 -8.83
N PHE A 111 -8.54 3.33 -7.85
CA PHE A 111 -9.25 2.21 -7.23
C PHE A 111 -10.50 2.69 -6.50
N TYR A 112 -10.36 3.69 -5.62
CA TYR A 112 -11.47 4.23 -4.83
C TYR A 112 -12.49 5.06 -5.64
N ALA A 113 -12.14 5.49 -6.85
CA ALA A 113 -13.08 6.09 -7.81
C ALA A 113 -13.82 5.02 -8.66
N GLY A 114 -13.23 3.83 -8.79
CA GLY A 114 -13.71 2.75 -9.65
C GLY A 114 -14.10 1.50 -8.87
N PRO A 115 -13.34 0.38 -8.95
CA PRO A 115 -13.70 -0.89 -8.32
C PRO A 115 -13.97 -0.80 -6.81
N GLY A 116 -13.20 0.04 -6.10
CA GLY A 116 -13.31 0.27 -4.66
C GLY A 116 -14.24 1.40 -4.26
N LYS A 117 -15.12 1.90 -5.14
CA LYS A 117 -16.00 3.03 -4.82
C LYS A 117 -16.89 2.81 -3.59
N GLU A 118 -17.22 1.57 -3.27
CA GLU A 118 -18.12 1.26 -2.13
C GLU A 118 -17.50 1.63 -0.77
N TYR A 119 -16.17 1.72 -0.65
CA TYR A 119 -15.52 2.29 0.55
C TYR A 119 -15.96 3.74 0.82
N ARG A 120 -16.32 4.48 -0.23
CA ARG A 120 -16.78 5.87 -0.13
C ARG A 120 -18.25 6.01 0.21
N ARG A 121 -18.99 4.93 0.47
CA ARG A 121 -20.43 5.03 0.77
C ARG A 121 -20.69 6.03 1.91
N ARG A 122 -19.91 5.95 2.99
CA ARG A 122 -19.98 6.87 4.15
C ARG A 122 -18.65 7.45 4.60
N HIS A 123 -17.54 7.03 4.02
CA HIS A 123 -16.21 7.47 4.43
C HIS A 123 -15.63 8.40 3.36
N ASP A 124 -15.08 9.53 3.76
CA ASP A 124 -14.10 10.18 2.91
C ASP A 124 -12.90 9.23 2.81
N VAL A 125 -12.39 8.97 1.61
CA VAL A 125 -11.13 8.25 1.44
C VAL A 125 -10.03 9.28 1.23
N VAL A 126 -8.99 9.20 2.05
CA VAL A 126 -7.90 10.18 2.10
C VAL A 126 -6.61 9.47 1.70
N CYS A 127 -6.07 9.86 0.56
CA CYS A 127 -4.82 9.35 0.02
C CYS A 127 -3.73 10.42 0.24
N VAL A 128 -2.86 10.20 1.22
CA VAL A 128 -1.74 11.11 1.53
C VAL A 128 -0.47 10.51 0.97
N ASP A 129 0.20 11.24 0.09
CA ASP A 129 1.54 10.85 -0.31
C ASP A 129 2.47 11.08 0.88
N GLN A 130 3.01 10.00 1.45
CA GLN A 130 4.03 10.08 2.47
C GLN A 130 5.20 10.95 2.00
N ARG A 131 5.86 11.68 2.91
CA ARG A 131 7.15 12.33 2.62
C ARG A 131 8.08 11.39 1.84
N GLY A 132 8.65 11.86 0.75
CA GLY A 132 9.51 11.11 -0.15
C GLY A 132 8.78 10.27 -1.20
N THR A 133 7.45 10.30 -1.28
CA THR A 133 6.64 9.56 -2.27
C THR A 133 5.81 10.49 -3.14
N GLY A 134 5.23 9.96 -4.23
CA GLY A 134 4.25 10.66 -5.06
C GLY A 134 4.61 12.11 -5.38
N LYS A 135 3.79 13.06 -4.96
CA LYS A 135 4.06 14.51 -5.08
C LYS A 135 4.62 15.16 -3.80
N SER A 136 4.92 14.37 -2.78
CA SER A 136 5.43 14.80 -1.46
C SER A 136 6.96 14.73 -1.38
N ASN A 137 7.65 15.62 -2.08
CA ASN A 137 9.13 15.63 -2.17
C ASN A 137 9.74 14.28 -2.59
N ARG A 138 9.16 13.63 -3.61
CA ARG A 138 9.53 12.28 -4.10
C ARG A 138 11.04 12.03 -4.12
N LEU A 139 11.51 10.97 -3.47
CA LEU A 139 12.93 10.58 -3.43
C LEU A 139 13.27 9.55 -4.50
N ALA A 140 13.41 9.99 -5.74
CA ALA A 140 13.85 9.15 -6.84
C ALA A 140 14.43 10.01 -7.96
N ILE A 141 15.15 9.36 -8.88
CA ILE A 141 15.66 9.96 -10.12
C ILE A 141 15.08 9.22 -11.34
N PRO A 142 14.88 9.90 -12.49
CA PRO A 142 14.50 9.24 -13.72
C PRO A 142 15.52 8.18 -14.15
N ARG A 143 15.06 7.09 -14.75
CA ARG A 143 15.91 6.09 -15.40
C ARG A 143 15.37 5.76 -16.79
N GLN A 144 16.27 5.58 -17.74
CA GLN A 144 15.90 5.12 -19.07
C GLN A 144 15.54 3.62 -19.03
N LYS A 145 14.31 3.30 -19.40
CA LYS A 145 13.76 1.94 -19.33
C LYS A 145 14.04 1.14 -20.61
N THR A 146 15.30 0.75 -20.80
CA THR A 146 15.69 -0.15 -21.90
C THR A 146 15.27 -1.60 -21.61
N PRO A 147 15.24 -2.51 -22.61
CA PRO A 147 15.03 -3.94 -22.33
C PRO A 147 16.00 -4.52 -21.28
N GLN A 148 17.28 -4.13 -21.35
CA GLN A 148 18.29 -4.59 -20.38
C GLN A 148 18.11 -3.96 -18.99
N TYR A 149 17.49 -2.78 -18.87
CA TYR A 149 17.16 -2.17 -17.59
C TYR A 149 16.26 -3.09 -16.75
N TYR A 150 15.23 -3.69 -17.36
CA TYR A 150 14.31 -4.59 -16.66
C TYR A 150 14.95 -5.90 -16.19
N LEU A 151 16.13 -6.22 -16.71
CA LEU A 151 16.93 -7.40 -16.37
C LEU A 151 18.22 -7.03 -15.61
N SER A 152 18.34 -5.76 -15.20
CA SER A 152 19.46 -5.28 -14.40
C SER A 152 19.30 -5.68 -12.94
N GLU A 153 20.39 -5.59 -12.19
CA GLU A 153 20.30 -5.73 -10.74
C GLU A 153 19.42 -4.62 -10.15
N MET A 154 18.75 -4.89 -9.03
CA MET A 154 17.82 -3.95 -8.40
C MET A 154 18.52 -2.63 -8.02
N TYR A 155 19.69 -2.72 -7.37
CA TYR A 155 20.45 -1.57 -6.91
C TYR A 155 21.90 -1.62 -7.39
N PRO A 156 22.16 -1.34 -8.69
CA PRO A 156 23.51 -1.21 -9.20
C PRO A 156 24.25 -0.09 -8.46
N VAL A 157 25.52 -0.30 -8.15
CA VAL A 157 26.30 0.64 -7.31
C VAL A 157 26.30 2.06 -7.88
N ASP A 158 26.50 2.20 -9.18
CA ASP A 158 26.56 3.52 -9.82
C ASP A 158 25.20 4.22 -9.78
N TYR A 159 24.11 3.47 -9.91
CA TYR A 159 22.76 4.01 -9.77
C TYR A 159 22.49 4.53 -8.35
N VAL A 160 22.85 3.76 -7.31
CA VAL A 160 22.68 4.21 -5.91
C VAL A 160 23.51 5.45 -5.63
N ARG A 161 24.76 5.51 -6.13
CA ARG A 161 25.64 6.67 -5.96
C ARG A 161 25.10 7.91 -6.65
N GLU A 162 24.67 7.80 -7.90
CA GLU A 162 24.06 8.89 -8.67
C GLU A 162 22.79 9.39 -7.98
N MET A 163 21.90 8.47 -7.58
CA MET A 163 20.66 8.80 -6.90
C MET A 163 20.93 9.53 -5.59
N ARG A 164 21.83 9.03 -4.74
CA ARG A 164 22.21 9.70 -3.49
C ARG A 164 22.70 11.13 -3.74
N GLN A 165 23.69 11.28 -4.63
CA GLN A 165 24.29 12.59 -4.94
C GLN A 165 23.27 13.59 -5.50
N ALA A 166 22.30 13.12 -6.29
CA ALA A 166 21.24 13.95 -6.83
C ALA A 166 20.24 14.38 -5.74
N LEU A 167 19.87 13.47 -4.85
CA LEU A 167 18.86 13.73 -3.82
C LEU A 167 19.38 14.56 -2.64
N GLU A 168 20.63 14.35 -2.18
CA GLU A 168 21.24 15.12 -1.09
C GLU A 168 21.35 16.63 -1.40
N LYS A 169 21.22 17.03 -2.66
CA LYS A 169 21.17 18.45 -3.07
C LYS A 169 19.86 19.15 -2.71
N ARG A 170 18.79 18.40 -2.39
CA ARG A 170 17.43 18.94 -2.20
C ARG A 170 16.64 18.31 -1.06
N ALA A 171 17.24 17.36 -0.33
CA ALA A 171 16.58 16.66 0.76
C ALA A 171 17.61 16.16 1.78
N ASP A 172 17.28 16.26 3.06
CA ASP A 172 17.97 15.53 4.12
C ASP A 172 17.43 14.10 4.18
N LEU A 173 18.12 13.19 3.49
CA LEU A 173 17.75 11.77 3.36
C LEU A 173 17.61 11.02 4.70
N THR A 174 18.14 11.58 5.81
CA THR A 174 18.00 11.02 7.16
C THR A 174 16.63 11.29 7.80
N LYS A 175 15.79 12.14 7.18
CA LYS A 175 14.48 12.57 7.72
C LYS A 175 13.28 11.89 7.06
N TYR A 176 13.50 10.70 6.50
CA TYR A 176 12.52 9.92 5.75
C TYR A 176 12.34 8.53 6.38
N THR A 177 12.02 8.49 7.66
CA THR A 177 11.67 7.27 8.42
C THR A 177 10.16 7.19 8.67
N THR A 178 9.66 5.98 8.93
CA THR A 178 8.24 5.68 9.15
C THR A 178 7.67 6.48 10.33
N SER A 179 8.41 6.61 11.45
CA SER A 179 7.93 7.35 12.63
C SER A 179 7.71 8.84 12.33
N ILE A 180 8.58 9.46 11.53
CA ILE A 180 8.41 10.87 11.13
C ILE A 180 7.23 11.00 10.17
N ALA A 181 7.08 10.05 9.24
CA ALA A 181 5.96 10.01 8.30
C ALA A 181 4.60 9.85 8.99
N MET A 182 4.52 9.13 10.11
CA MET A 182 3.25 8.96 10.83
C MET A 182 2.88 10.18 11.68
N ASP A 183 3.86 10.96 12.17
CA ASP A 183 3.59 12.28 12.74
C ASP A 183 3.09 13.28 11.70
N ASP A 184 3.62 13.22 10.47
CA ASP A 184 3.12 13.98 9.33
C ASP A 184 1.67 13.60 8.98
N LEU A 185 1.35 12.30 9.04
CA LEU A 185 0.00 11.81 8.80
C LEU A 185 -0.99 12.35 9.85
N ASP A 186 -0.55 12.46 11.11
CA ASP A 186 -1.37 13.02 12.17
C ASP A 186 -1.59 14.54 12.00
N ASP A 187 -0.55 15.28 11.62
CA ASP A 187 -0.70 16.70 11.25
C ASP A 187 -1.71 16.86 10.08
N MET A 188 -1.65 15.97 9.08
CA MET A 188 -2.58 15.96 7.96
C MET A 188 -4.01 15.66 8.41
N ARG A 189 -4.21 14.65 9.29
CA ARG A 189 -5.51 14.35 9.89
C ARG A 189 -6.08 15.59 10.58
N ALA A 190 -5.31 16.22 11.46
CA ALA A 190 -5.73 17.40 12.21
C ALA A 190 -6.03 18.58 11.28
N TRP A 191 -5.19 18.80 10.26
CA TRP A 191 -5.35 19.87 9.28
C TRP A 191 -6.61 19.71 8.41
N LEU A 192 -6.99 18.47 8.08
CA LEU A 192 -8.24 18.15 7.40
C LEU A 192 -9.47 18.24 8.32
N GLY A 193 -9.26 18.34 9.64
CA GLY A 193 -10.30 18.51 10.64
C GLY A 193 -10.95 17.20 11.10
N TYR A 194 -10.25 16.07 10.97
CA TYR A 194 -10.73 14.77 11.45
C TYR A 194 -10.26 14.48 12.87
N ASP A 195 -11.15 14.05 13.76
CA ASP A 195 -10.79 13.69 15.14
C ASP A 195 -10.17 12.29 15.21
N ARG A 196 -10.85 11.29 14.64
CA ARG A 196 -10.36 9.91 14.52
C ARG A 196 -10.48 9.41 13.08
N ILE A 197 -9.63 8.46 12.72
CA ILE A 197 -9.53 7.91 11.36
C ILE A 197 -9.55 6.37 11.39
N ASN A 198 -9.96 5.78 10.28
CA ASN A 198 -9.69 4.37 9.98
C ASN A 198 -8.44 4.29 9.10
N LEU A 199 -7.60 3.29 9.30
CA LEU A 199 -6.39 3.07 8.51
C LEU A 199 -6.58 1.87 7.57
N PHE A 200 -6.14 1.97 6.33
CA PHE A 200 -5.94 0.82 5.43
C PHE A 200 -4.47 0.76 5.05
N GLY A 201 -3.75 -0.25 5.53
CA GLY A 201 -2.35 -0.47 5.19
C GLY A 201 -2.19 -1.67 4.26
N LEU A 202 -1.41 -1.50 3.19
CA LEU A 202 -0.95 -2.60 2.33
C LEU A 202 0.57 -2.76 2.47
N SER A 203 1.05 -3.99 2.73
CA SER A 203 2.48 -4.29 2.75
C SER A 203 3.24 -3.41 3.77
N TYR A 204 4.29 -2.68 3.38
CA TYR A 204 4.90 -1.64 4.22
C TYR A 204 3.87 -0.66 4.84
N GLY A 205 2.76 -0.38 4.17
CA GLY A 205 1.67 0.42 4.72
C GLY A 205 1.07 -0.16 6.01
N THR A 206 1.15 -1.47 6.23
CA THR A 206 0.77 -2.08 7.52
C THR A 206 1.75 -1.73 8.63
N ARG A 207 3.06 -1.65 8.32
CA ARG A 207 4.06 -1.16 9.29
C ARG A 207 3.76 0.29 9.64
N ALA A 208 3.49 1.12 8.64
CA ALA A 208 3.08 2.51 8.85
C ALA A 208 1.82 2.60 9.73
N ALA A 209 0.78 1.81 9.45
CA ALA A 209 -0.43 1.76 10.26
C ALA A 209 -0.16 1.31 11.71
N LEU A 210 0.70 0.31 11.91
CA LEU A 210 1.12 -0.15 13.24
C LEU A 210 1.92 0.93 14.00
N VAL A 211 2.81 1.64 13.32
CA VAL A 211 3.54 2.77 13.91
C VAL A 211 2.58 3.91 14.29
N TYR A 212 1.59 4.23 13.45
CA TYR A 212 0.56 5.21 13.78
C TYR A 212 -0.30 4.78 14.98
N LEU A 213 -0.72 3.51 15.03
CA LEU A 213 -1.41 2.93 16.19
C LEU A 213 -0.62 3.07 17.50
N ARG A 214 0.72 3.04 17.44
CA ARG A 214 1.59 3.25 18.60
C ARG A 214 1.72 4.73 18.97
N GLN A 215 1.95 5.60 17.99
CA GLN A 215 2.25 7.02 18.24
C GLN A 215 1.01 7.86 18.53
N HIS A 216 -0.12 7.56 17.88
CA HIS A 216 -1.36 8.33 17.91
C HIS A 216 -2.60 7.46 18.21
N PRO A 217 -2.57 6.59 19.24
CA PRO A 217 -3.63 5.60 19.50
C PRO A 217 -5.03 6.20 19.70
N GLU A 218 -5.12 7.40 20.27
CA GLU A 218 -6.35 8.15 20.52
C GLU A 218 -7.06 8.59 19.23
N HIS A 219 -6.31 8.69 18.13
CA HIS A 219 -6.80 9.12 16.82
C HIS A 219 -7.19 7.96 15.91
N VAL A 220 -7.05 6.71 16.36
CA VAL A 220 -7.44 5.52 15.58
C VAL A 220 -8.79 4.98 16.02
N ARG A 221 -9.72 4.90 15.06
CA ARG A 221 -10.98 4.17 15.22
C ARG A 221 -10.81 2.68 14.96
N SER A 222 -10.20 2.33 13.82
CA SER A 222 -9.97 0.95 13.41
C SER A 222 -8.85 0.87 12.35
N ALA A 223 -8.28 -0.31 12.13
CA ALA A 223 -7.28 -0.52 11.09
C ALA A 223 -7.53 -1.80 10.28
N ILE A 224 -7.23 -1.75 8.99
CA ILE A 224 -7.18 -2.90 8.08
C ILE A 224 -5.72 -3.08 7.67
N LEU A 225 -5.18 -4.28 7.86
CA LEU A 225 -3.79 -4.62 7.51
C LEU A 225 -3.81 -5.74 6.46
N LEU A 226 -3.45 -5.43 5.22
CA LEU A 226 -3.34 -6.39 4.13
C LEU A 226 -1.87 -6.69 3.84
N ALA A 227 -1.51 -7.99 3.84
CA ALA A 227 -0.15 -8.49 3.58
C ALA A 227 0.88 -7.95 4.59
N VAL A 228 0.68 -8.30 5.87
CA VAL A 228 1.31 -7.66 7.04
C VAL A 228 2.84 -7.69 7.05
N ALA A 229 3.44 -6.50 7.00
CA ALA A 229 4.79 -6.23 7.47
C ALA A 229 4.75 -5.65 8.90
N PRO A 230 5.19 -6.39 9.93
CA PRO A 230 5.34 -5.86 11.28
C PRO A 230 6.55 -4.91 11.39
N THR A 231 6.66 -4.23 12.52
CA THR A 231 7.74 -3.28 12.79
C THR A 231 9.11 -3.96 12.93
N ASP A 232 9.16 -5.22 13.35
CA ASP A 232 10.37 -6.02 13.53
C ASP A 232 10.77 -6.86 12.30
N LEU A 233 9.95 -6.87 11.24
CA LEU A 233 10.27 -7.59 10.01
C LEU A 233 11.48 -6.95 9.31
N LYS A 234 12.67 -7.50 9.49
CA LYS A 234 13.90 -7.00 8.86
C LYS A 234 13.87 -7.24 7.34
N MET A 235 13.24 -6.37 6.56
CA MET A 235 13.20 -6.53 5.10
C MET A 235 14.58 -6.20 4.48
N PRO A 236 15.28 -7.17 3.84
CA PRO A 236 14.71 -8.34 3.19
C PRO A 236 15.08 -9.73 3.75
N LEU A 237 15.56 -9.85 4.99
CA LEU A 237 16.09 -11.08 5.60
C LEU A 237 15.32 -12.36 5.23
N HIS A 238 13.98 -12.34 5.34
CA HIS A 238 13.14 -13.52 5.09
C HIS A 238 12.59 -13.63 3.66
N HIS A 239 12.91 -12.71 2.73
CA HIS A 239 12.35 -12.76 1.37
C HIS A 239 12.68 -14.07 0.64
N ALA A 240 13.89 -14.60 0.82
CA ALA A 240 14.28 -15.87 0.21
C ALA A 240 13.48 -17.05 0.81
N LYS A 241 13.28 -17.07 2.15
CA LYS A 241 12.46 -18.06 2.85
C LYS A 241 11.00 -18.00 2.37
N SER A 242 10.39 -16.81 2.40
CA SER A 242 8.99 -16.60 1.97
C SER A 242 8.81 -16.94 0.49
N GLY A 243 9.76 -16.53 -0.37
CA GLY A 243 9.75 -16.86 -1.80
C GLY A 243 9.84 -18.37 -2.05
N ALA A 244 10.74 -19.08 -1.37
CA ALA A 244 10.85 -20.53 -1.49
C ALA A 244 9.56 -21.25 -1.08
N ARG A 245 8.97 -20.84 0.05
CA ARG A 245 7.68 -21.37 0.51
C ARG A 245 6.56 -21.15 -0.51
N ALA A 246 6.43 -19.93 -1.05
CA ALA A 246 5.42 -19.61 -2.05
C ALA A 246 5.62 -20.41 -3.35
N MET A 247 6.87 -20.56 -3.80
CA MET A 247 7.20 -21.36 -4.97
C MET A 247 6.85 -22.84 -4.75
N ASP A 248 7.17 -23.41 -3.59
CA ASP A 248 6.84 -24.80 -3.27
C ASP A 248 5.33 -25.06 -3.25
N LEU A 249 4.54 -24.12 -2.71
CA LEU A 249 3.08 -24.18 -2.74
C LEU A 249 2.55 -24.13 -4.17
N LEU A 250 3.05 -23.21 -4.99
CA LEU A 250 2.65 -23.06 -6.40
C LEU A 250 2.96 -24.30 -7.23
N LEU A 251 4.17 -24.85 -7.08
CA LEU A 251 4.58 -26.07 -7.78
C LEU A 251 3.74 -27.27 -7.34
N ASN A 252 3.46 -27.41 -6.04
CA ASN A 252 2.58 -28.45 -5.54
C ASN A 252 1.13 -28.30 -6.08
N GLU A 253 0.65 -27.08 -6.28
CA GLU A 253 -0.67 -26.86 -6.91
C GLU A 253 -0.65 -27.26 -8.40
N CYS A 254 0.40 -26.92 -9.14
CA CYS A 254 0.57 -27.38 -10.52
C CYS A 254 0.66 -28.91 -10.64
N GLU A 255 1.33 -29.59 -9.69
CA GLU A 255 1.41 -31.05 -9.65
C GLU A 255 0.06 -31.72 -9.38
N ARG A 256 -0.85 -31.04 -8.67
CA ARG A 256 -2.20 -31.54 -8.35
C ARG A 256 -3.23 -31.20 -9.43
N ASP A 257 -3.04 -30.08 -10.14
CA ASP A 257 -3.89 -29.68 -11.25
C ASP A 257 -3.65 -30.61 -12.46
N PRO A 258 -4.68 -31.32 -12.97
CA PRO A 258 -4.49 -32.28 -14.06
C PRO A 258 -3.96 -31.67 -15.37
N ALA A 259 -4.33 -30.43 -15.68
CA ALA A 259 -3.91 -29.78 -16.92
C ALA A 259 -2.45 -29.29 -16.80
N CYS A 260 -2.09 -28.69 -15.66
CA CYS A 260 -0.73 -28.25 -15.39
C CYS A 260 0.23 -29.43 -15.29
N HIS A 261 -0.12 -30.48 -14.56
CA HIS A 261 0.71 -31.68 -14.44
C HIS A 261 0.91 -32.40 -15.77
N ALA A 262 -0.14 -32.50 -16.61
CA ALA A 262 -0.02 -33.09 -17.93
C ALA A 262 0.90 -32.27 -18.87
N ALA A 263 0.88 -30.94 -18.74
CA ALA A 263 1.75 -30.06 -19.52
C ALA A 263 3.20 -30.04 -19.00
N PHE A 264 3.39 -30.09 -17.68
CA PHE A 264 4.67 -29.89 -17.00
C PHE A 264 4.92 -30.99 -15.95
N PRO A 265 5.07 -32.27 -16.36
CA PRO A 265 5.13 -33.40 -15.43
C PRO A 265 6.37 -33.42 -14.53
N GLN A 266 7.42 -32.65 -14.86
CA GLN A 266 8.69 -32.60 -14.17
C GLN A 266 9.00 -31.19 -13.62
N ILE A 267 7.96 -30.39 -13.32
CA ILE A 267 8.12 -28.94 -13.07
C ILE A 267 9.13 -28.60 -11.94
N ARG A 268 9.26 -29.45 -10.93
CA ARG A 268 10.28 -29.28 -9.87
C ARG A 268 11.70 -29.43 -10.38
N ASP A 269 11.92 -30.36 -11.30
CA ASP A 269 13.23 -30.55 -11.91
C ASP A 269 13.50 -29.46 -12.94
N ASP A 270 12.49 -29.01 -13.69
CA ASP A 270 12.61 -27.84 -14.57
C ASP A 270 13.07 -26.60 -13.80
N TRP A 271 12.45 -26.33 -12.62
CA TRP A 271 12.85 -25.24 -11.73
C TRP A 271 14.31 -25.34 -11.28
N LYS A 272 14.75 -26.53 -10.84
CA LYS A 272 16.16 -26.74 -10.45
C LYS A 272 17.10 -26.59 -11.65
N ASN A 273 16.71 -27.12 -12.80
CA ASN A 273 17.51 -27.14 -14.02
C ASN A 273 17.75 -25.73 -14.54
N VAL A 274 16.72 -24.88 -14.63
CA VAL A 274 16.90 -23.49 -15.10
C VAL A 274 17.82 -22.70 -14.16
N LEU A 275 17.68 -22.87 -12.83
CA LEU A 275 18.57 -22.21 -11.88
C LEU A 275 20.02 -22.70 -12.02
N ALA A 276 20.23 -24.02 -12.13
CA ALA A 276 21.56 -24.60 -12.32
C ALA A 276 22.21 -24.20 -13.66
N GLN A 277 21.41 -24.04 -14.72
CA GLN A 277 21.89 -23.53 -16.01
C GLN A 277 22.36 -22.07 -15.89
N LEU A 278 21.54 -21.22 -15.27
CA LEU A 278 21.86 -19.79 -15.10
C LEU A 278 22.99 -19.55 -14.10
N GLU A 279 23.21 -20.46 -13.14
CA GLU A 279 24.34 -20.41 -12.21
C GLU A 279 25.67 -20.64 -12.94
N LYS A 280 25.70 -21.49 -13.97
CA LYS A 280 26.91 -21.71 -14.78
C LYS A 280 27.26 -20.48 -15.63
N GLN A 281 26.26 -19.88 -16.26
CA GLN A 281 26.43 -18.66 -17.06
C GLN A 281 25.09 -17.95 -17.31
N PRO A 282 25.08 -16.61 -17.46
CA PRO A 282 23.88 -15.89 -17.86
C PRO A 282 23.37 -16.33 -19.25
N ALA A 283 22.05 -16.48 -19.40
CA ALA A 283 21.45 -16.70 -20.71
C ALA A 283 21.51 -15.42 -21.54
N ARG A 284 21.92 -15.54 -22.80
CA ARG A 284 21.93 -14.44 -23.78
C ARG A 284 20.90 -14.73 -24.85
N VAL A 285 19.94 -13.82 -25.00
CA VAL A 285 18.75 -14.06 -25.81
C VAL A 285 18.50 -12.84 -26.68
N GLU A 286 18.21 -13.05 -27.95
CA GLU A 286 17.74 -11.98 -28.83
C GLU A 286 16.29 -11.64 -28.49
N TYR A 287 16.06 -10.41 -28.06
CA TYR A 287 14.74 -9.88 -27.77
C TYR A 287 14.30 -8.97 -28.90
N SER A 288 13.13 -9.23 -29.46
CA SER A 288 12.46 -8.37 -30.45
C SER A 288 11.36 -7.57 -29.76
N PRO A 289 11.55 -6.26 -29.53
CA PRO A 289 10.55 -5.45 -28.84
C PRO A 289 9.22 -5.33 -29.61
N PRO A 290 8.06 -5.26 -28.91
CA PRO A 290 6.75 -5.14 -29.56
C PRO A 290 6.55 -3.85 -30.38
N ASP A 291 7.29 -2.79 -30.05
CA ASP A 291 7.23 -1.48 -30.70
C ASP A 291 7.96 -1.43 -32.06
N LYS A 292 8.39 -2.60 -32.59
CA LYS A 292 9.15 -2.76 -33.84
C LYS A 292 10.52 -2.08 -33.85
N SER A 293 11.06 -1.71 -32.69
CA SER A 293 12.47 -1.32 -32.59
C SER A 293 13.38 -2.51 -32.94
N ALA A 294 14.65 -2.20 -33.25
CA ALA A 294 15.61 -3.22 -33.67
C ALA A 294 15.78 -4.30 -32.59
N PRO A 295 15.90 -5.59 -32.96
CA PRO A 295 16.22 -6.65 -32.02
C PRO A 295 17.48 -6.32 -31.21
N THR A 296 17.48 -6.69 -29.94
CA THR A 296 18.60 -6.45 -29.03
C THR A 296 18.92 -7.71 -28.24
N THR A 297 20.20 -7.98 -28.03
CA THR A 297 20.62 -9.09 -27.17
C THR A 297 20.57 -8.66 -25.71
N VAL A 298 19.79 -9.38 -24.90
CA VAL A 298 19.71 -9.18 -23.45
C VAL A 298 20.37 -10.33 -22.69
N ALA A 299 20.85 -10.04 -21.49
CA ALA A 299 21.43 -11.02 -20.57
C ALA A 299 20.54 -11.25 -19.35
N ILE A 300 20.21 -12.50 -19.07
CA ILE A 300 19.42 -12.93 -17.92
C ILE A 300 20.37 -13.62 -16.93
N ARG A 301 20.54 -13.04 -15.74
CA ARG A 301 21.34 -13.62 -14.65
C ARG A 301 20.46 -14.45 -13.73
N ARG A 302 21.01 -15.52 -13.13
CA ARG A 302 20.32 -16.41 -12.18
C ARG A 302 19.55 -15.65 -11.10
N ALA A 303 20.21 -14.69 -10.45
CA ALA A 303 19.62 -13.94 -9.36
C ALA A 303 18.45 -13.03 -9.82
N VAL A 304 18.57 -12.41 -11.00
CA VAL A 304 17.49 -11.58 -11.58
C VAL A 304 16.33 -12.45 -12.04
N PHE A 305 16.60 -13.62 -12.62
CA PHE A 305 15.57 -14.59 -12.98
C PHE A 305 14.76 -15.02 -11.74
N GLY A 306 15.45 -15.43 -10.67
CA GLY A 306 14.82 -15.78 -9.40
C GLY A 306 13.98 -14.64 -8.83
N GLU A 307 14.52 -13.42 -8.78
CA GLU A 307 13.77 -12.27 -8.25
C GLU A 307 12.52 -11.93 -9.09
N LYS A 308 12.59 -12.05 -10.42
CA LYS A 308 11.41 -11.85 -11.29
C LYS A 308 10.32 -12.89 -11.00
N ILE A 309 10.68 -14.18 -10.92
CA ILE A 309 9.76 -15.25 -10.53
C ILE A 309 9.14 -14.96 -9.17
N ARG A 310 9.95 -14.56 -8.18
CA ARG A 310 9.46 -14.16 -6.85
C ARG A 310 8.45 -13.02 -6.92
N SER A 311 8.75 -12.00 -7.72
CA SER A 311 7.87 -10.82 -7.88
C SER A 311 6.55 -11.15 -8.58
N TRP A 312 6.52 -12.14 -9.47
CA TRP A 312 5.29 -12.58 -10.14
C TRP A 312 4.37 -13.38 -9.22
N MET A 313 4.90 -13.96 -8.13
CA MET A 313 4.07 -14.59 -7.09
C MET A 313 3.31 -13.57 -6.21
N TYR A 314 3.47 -12.26 -6.44
CA TYR A 314 2.66 -11.25 -5.75
C TYR A 314 1.17 -11.36 -6.10
N GLY A 315 0.86 -11.72 -7.35
CA GLY A 315 -0.50 -11.83 -7.87
C GLY A 315 -0.76 -13.21 -8.47
N PRO A 316 -1.87 -13.89 -8.11
CA PRO A 316 -2.30 -15.14 -8.73
C PRO A 316 -2.36 -15.12 -10.27
N ASP A 317 -2.69 -13.98 -10.90
CA ASP A 317 -2.70 -13.80 -12.36
C ASP A 317 -1.35 -14.09 -13.04
N LYS A 318 -0.26 -13.62 -12.44
CA LYS A 318 1.09 -13.85 -12.95
C LYS A 318 1.65 -15.19 -12.47
N ALA A 319 1.34 -15.58 -11.23
CA ALA A 319 1.77 -16.85 -10.67
C ALA A 319 1.31 -18.05 -11.53
N ALA A 320 0.09 -17.99 -12.07
CA ALA A 320 -0.45 -19.03 -12.96
C ALA A 320 0.35 -19.26 -14.26
N ARG A 321 1.26 -18.35 -14.64
CA ARG A 321 2.14 -18.49 -15.82
C ARG A 321 3.53 -19.03 -15.48
N ILE A 322 3.91 -19.05 -14.21
CA ILE A 322 5.26 -19.45 -13.77
C ILE A 322 5.63 -20.87 -14.23
N PRO A 323 4.76 -21.91 -14.12
CA PRO A 323 5.11 -23.24 -14.58
C PRO A 323 5.52 -23.30 -16.05
N LEU A 324 4.77 -22.64 -16.94
CA LEU A 324 5.09 -22.53 -18.35
C LEU A 324 6.44 -21.83 -18.57
N ILE A 325 6.66 -20.68 -17.92
CA ILE A 325 7.90 -19.92 -18.07
C ILE A 325 9.11 -20.73 -17.60
N VAL A 326 8.98 -21.43 -16.47
CA VAL A 326 10.04 -22.28 -15.92
C VAL A 326 10.33 -23.47 -16.82
N HIS A 327 9.30 -24.14 -17.34
CA HIS A 327 9.44 -25.28 -18.25
C HIS A 327 10.20 -24.89 -19.52
N HIS A 328 9.78 -23.81 -20.20
CA HIS A 328 10.46 -23.33 -21.40
C HIS A 328 11.91 -22.92 -21.11
N ALA A 329 12.13 -22.18 -20.01
CA ALA A 329 13.46 -21.73 -19.63
C ALA A 329 14.40 -22.90 -19.27
N ALA A 330 13.88 -23.99 -18.69
CA ALA A 330 14.63 -25.21 -18.45
C ALA A 330 15.07 -25.91 -19.75
N GLY A 331 14.29 -25.76 -20.83
CA GLY A 331 14.65 -26.17 -22.19
C GLY A 331 15.58 -25.19 -22.93
N GLY A 332 15.97 -24.08 -22.32
CA GLY A 332 16.79 -23.02 -22.92
C GLY A 332 16.00 -21.96 -23.69
N ASP A 333 14.67 -22.05 -23.73
CA ASP A 333 13.80 -21.05 -24.33
C ASP A 333 13.35 -20.02 -23.29
N PHE A 334 14.02 -18.86 -23.29
CA PHE A 334 13.72 -17.75 -22.39
C PHE A 334 12.71 -16.75 -22.97
N VAL A 335 12.14 -16.98 -24.15
CA VAL A 335 11.20 -16.03 -24.77
C VAL A 335 9.98 -15.76 -23.89
N PRO A 336 9.32 -16.77 -23.28
CA PRO A 336 8.20 -16.52 -22.36
C PRO A 336 8.61 -15.68 -21.14
N PHE A 337 9.80 -15.94 -20.58
CA PHE A 337 10.34 -15.16 -19.48
C PHE A 337 10.51 -13.69 -19.88
N LEU A 338 11.10 -13.42 -21.05
CA LEU A 338 11.36 -12.05 -21.52
C LEU A 338 10.07 -11.26 -21.77
N LYS A 339 9.03 -11.91 -22.31
CA LYS A 339 7.72 -11.27 -22.54
C LYS A 339 7.09 -10.77 -21.24
N GLU A 340 7.24 -11.51 -20.14
CA GLU A 340 6.72 -11.11 -18.83
C GLU A 340 7.70 -10.17 -18.08
N ALA A 341 9.01 -10.33 -18.28
CA ALA A 341 10.04 -9.59 -17.52
C ALA A 341 10.30 -8.17 -18.03
N ILE A 342 10.15 -7.92 -19.35
CA ILE A 342 10.42 -6.64 -19.99
C ILE A 342 9.13 -5.83 -20.04
N GLY A 343 8.91 -5.05 -18.99
CA GLY A 343 7.77 -4.17 -18.83
C GLY A 343 7.71 -3.61 -17.41
N PRO A 344 6.82 -2.64 -17.16
CA PRO A 344 6.65 -2.08 -15.83
C PRO A 344 6.37 -3.16 -14.78
N SER A 345 7.03 -3.03 -13.64
CA SER A 345 6.96 -3.93 -12.49
C SER A 345 6.84 -3.12 -11.20
N ILE A 346 6.57 -3.76 -10.06
CA ILE A 346 6.38 -3.07 -8.78
C ILE A 346 7.50 -2.04 -8.47
N PRO A 347 8.80 -2.32 -8.70
CA PRO A 347 9.87 -1.33 -8.55
C PRO A 347 9.71 -0.05 -9.36
N ASP A 348 8.99 -0.07 -10.49
CA ASP A 348 8.79 1.11 -11.34
C ASP A 348 7.84 2.15 -10.74
N PHE A 349 7.06 1.77 -9.73
CA PHE A 349 6.04 2.60 -9.08
C PHE A 349 6.48 3.10 -7.69
N VAL A 350 7.58 2.58 -7.15
CA VAL A 350 8.16 3.07 -5.88
C VAL A 350 9.21 4.14 -6.13
N ALA A 351 9.35 5.05 -5.18
CA ALA A 351 10.49 5.96 -5.12
C ALA A 351 11.69 5.25 -4.47
N ASP A 352 12.66 4.80 -5.28
CA ASP A 352 13.81 4.01 -4.81
C ASP A 352 14.61 4.67 -3.66
N GLY A 353 14.78 5.99 -3.69
CA GLY A 353 15.46 6.70 -2.61
C GLY A 353 14.65 6.70 -1.31
N MET A 354 13.31 6.73 -1.40
CA MET A 354 12.45 6.53 -0.24
C MET A 354 12.55 5.10 0.28
N TYR A 355 12.54 4.12 -0.63
CA TYR A 355 12.69 2.71 -0.27
C TYR A 355 13.99 2.47 0.52
N LEU A 356 15.10 3.03 0.04
CA LEU A 356 16.39 2.96 0.73
C LEU A 356 16.40 3.75 2.04
N SER A 357 15.83 4.96 2.11
CA SER A 357 15.78 5.72 3.36
C SER A 357 15.06 4.98 4.49
N VAL A 358 13.98 4.25 4.19
CA VAL A 358 13.31 3.39 5.19
C VAL A 358 14.16 2.16 5.50
N THR A 359 14.45 1.32 4.51
CA THR A 359 15.05 0.00 4.77
C THR A 359 16.46 0.09 5.34
N CYS A 360 17.22 1.13 5.00
CA CYS A 360 18.56 1.37 5.56
C CYS A 360 18.54 1.95 6.98
N ALA A 361 17.40 2.49 7.43
CA ALA A 361 17.23 2.97 8.81
C ALA A 361 16.63 1.90 9.72
N GLU A 362 15.60 1.21 9.22
CA GLU A 362 14.65 0.41 10.01
C GLU A 362 14.87 -1.10 9.91
N ASP A 363 15.48 -1.59 8.84
CA ASP A 363 15.54 -3.04 8.56
C ASP A 363 16.98 -3.56 8.51
N VAL A 364 17.74 -3.15 7.48
CA VAL A 364 19.08 -3.68 7.15
C VAL A 364 20.07 -3.61 8.32
N PRO A 365 20.11 -2.52 9.13
CA PRO A 365 21.03 -2.45 10.26
C PRO A 365 20.80 -3.51 11.35
N PHE A 366 19.64 -4.15 11.36
CA PHE A 366 19.25 -5.16 12.36
C PHE A 366 19.32 -6.59 11.80
N ILE A 367 19.79 -6.76 10.57
CA ILE A 367 20.04 -8.07 9.98
C ILE A 367 21.34 -8.63 10.56
N ASP A 368 21.25 -9.80 11.19
CA ASP A 368 22.42 -10.59 11.57
C ASP A 368 22.97 -11.28 10.30
N PRO A 369 24.24 -11.02 9.91
CA PRO A 369 24.84 -11.68 8.75
C PRO A 369 24.88 -13.21 8.82
N ALA A 370 25.04 -13.80 10.01
CA ALA A 370 25.05 -15.25 10.18
C ALA A 370 23.65 -15.84 9.98
N GLU A 371 22.62 -15.18 10.50
CA GLU A 371 21.22 -15.54 10.27
C GLU A 371 20.86 -15.46 8.78
N ALA A 372 21.26 -14.36 8.11
CA ALA A 372 21.04 -14.19 6.68
C ALA A 372 21.72 -15.29 5.85
N ALA A 373 22.98 -15.60 6.14
CA ALA A 373 23.70 -16.69 5.47
C ALA A 373 22.97 -18.03 5.66
N ASN A 374 22.51 -18.34 6.88
CA ASN A 374 21.78 -19.57 7.16
C ASN A 374 20.43 -19.65 6.42
N LEU A 375 19.65 -18.58 6.39
CA LEU A 375 18.34 -18.53 5.71
C LEU A 375 18.44 -18.66 4.18
N THR A 376 19.58 -18.26 3.61
CA THR A 376 19.79 -18.20 2.15
C THR A 376 20.59 -19.39 1.62
N ALA A 377 21.30 -20.11 2.48
CA ALA A 377 22.07 -21.29 2.10
C ALA A 377 21.17 -22.39 1.51
N GLY A 378 21.45 -22.80 0.26
CA GLY A 378 20.64 -23.79 -0.45
C GLY A 378 19.24 -23.32 -0.85
N ASN A 379 18.87 -22.07 -0.55
CA ASN A 379 17.59 -21.50 -0.96
C ASN A 379 17.62 -21.17 -2.46
N PRO A 380 16.58 -21.53 -3.24
CA PRO A 380 16.56 -21.29 -4.69
C PRO A 380 16.64 -19.80 -5.07
N PHE A 381 16.17 -18.89 -4.22
CA PHE A 381 16.26 -17.44 -4.42
C PHE A 381 17.59 -16.84 -3.92
N GLY A 382 18.36 -17.58 -3.14
CA GLY A 382 19.68 -17.18 -2.64
C GLY A 382 19.66 -15.93 -1.76
N ASP A 383 20.80 -15.24 -1.68
CA ASP A 383 21.02 -14.05 -0.85
C ASP A 383 20.77 -12.73 -1.59
N TYR A 384 20.28 -12.77 -2.83
CA TYR A 384 20.23 -11.64 -3.75
C TYR A 384 19.68 -10.36 -3.12
N ARG A 385 18.50 -10.42 -2.48
CA ARG A 385 17.86 -9.24 -1.89
C ARG A 385 18.67 -8.68 -0.72
N VAL A 386 19.13 -9.54 0.19
CA VAL A 386 19.96 -9.15 1.33
C VAL A 386 21.26 -8.51 0.83
N PHE A 387 21.94 -9.16 -0.11
CA PHE A 387 23.18 -8.64 -0.69
C PHE A 387 22.99 -7.26 -1.34
N GLN A 388 21.99 -7.12 -2.21
CA GLN A 388 21.74 -5.89 -2.95
C GLN A 388 21.38 -4.72 -2.02
N GLN A 389 20.51 -4.96 -1.02
CA GLN A 389 20.10 -3.92 -0.08
C GLN A 389 21.21 -3.57 0.91
N THR A 390 21.96 -4.56 1.45
CA THR A 390 23.11 -4.28 2.31
C THR A 390 24.17 -3.45 1.58
N ARG A 391 24.46 -3.77 0.32
CA ARG A 391 25.38 -2.99 -0.52
C ARG A 391 24.86 -1.57 -0.80
N ALA A 392 23.57 -1.41 -1.05
CA ALA A 392 22.98 -0.09 -1.25
C ALA A 392 23.03 0.74 0.04
N CYS A 393 22.66 0.14 1.17
CA CYS A 393 22.62 0.79 2.48
C CYS A 393 23.99 1.16 3.03
N SER A 394 25.06 0.43 2.68
CA SER A 394 26.42 0.85 3.05
C SER A 394 26.84 2.18 2.40
N MET A 395 26.10 2.65 1.39
CA MET A 395 26.32 3.91 0.70
C MET A 395 25.20 4.92 0.94
N TRP A 396 24.12 4.56 1.64
CA TRP A 396 22.96 5.43 1.86
C TRP A 396 23.00 6.05 3.27
N PRO A 397 22.72 7.34 3.45
CA PRO A 397 22.65 7.94 4.78
C PRO A 397 21.49 7.33 5.59
N ARG A 398 21.74 7.14 6.89
CA ARG A 398 20.81 6.47 7.81
C ARG A 398 20.04 7.49 8.65
N GLY A 399 18.72 7.36 8.68
CA GLY A 399 17.86 8.07 9.63
C GLY A 399 17.87 7.45 11.02
N GLU A 400 17.61 8.27 12.03
CA GLU A 400 17.36 7.80 13.40
C GLU A 400 15.94 7.27 13.53
N ILE A 401 15.78 6.22 14.33
CA ILE A 401 14.49 5.62 14.67
C ILE A 401 14.34 5.54 16.19
N PRO A 402 13.11 5.56 16.73
CA PRO A 402 12.88 5.35 18.15
C PRO A 402 13.50 4.03 18.66
N THR A 403 13.97 4.01 19.90
CA THR A 403 14.63 2.82 20.48
C THR A 403 13.68 1.64 20.63
N ASP A 404 12.38 1.90 20.76
CA ASP A 404 11.30 0.92 20.85
C ASP A 404 10.67 0.61 19.48
N PHE A 405 11.28 1.05 18.37
CA PHE A 405 10.68 0.93 17.05
C PHE A 405 10.30 -0.52 16.70
N LEU A 406 11.23 -1.46 16.96
CA LEU A 406 11.09 -2.89 16.67
C LEU A 406 10.22 -3.64 17.70
N GLU A 407 9.81 -3.01 18.82
CA GLU A 407 8.95 -3.69 19.79
C GLU A 407 7.57 -4.00 19.17
N PRO A 408 6.86 -5.05 19.60
CA PRO A 408 5.51 -5.31 19.10
C PRO A 408 4.53 -4.18 19.43
N VAL A 409 3.66 -3.81 18.47
CA VAL A 409 2.62 -2.79 18.67
C VAL A 409 1.43 -3.40 19.40
N ARG A 410 1.03 -2.77 20.51
CA ARG A 410 -0.15 -3.13 21.29
C ARG A 410 -1.24 -2.09 21.09
N SER A 411 -2.46 -2.53 20.78
CA SER A 411 -3.61 -1.63 20.68
C SER A 411 -4.93 -2.37 20.96
N ASN A 412 -5.88 -1.67 21.57
CA ASN A 412 -7.25 -2.14 21.75
C ASN A 412 -8.17 -1.74 20.59
N ALA A 413 -7.68 -0.98 19.62
CA ALA A 413 -8.46 -0.68 18.42
C ALA A 413 -8.87 -1.99 17.70
N PRO A 414 -10.08 -2.07 17.15
CA PRO A 414 -10.44 -3.15 16.23
C PRO A 414 -9.48 -3.19 15.04
N VAL A 415 -8.95 -4.37 14.71
CA VAL A 415 -8.04 -4.55 13.58
C VAL A 415 -8.42 -5.75 12.71
N LEU A 416 -8.65 -5.53 11.43
CA LEU A 416 -8.87 -6.61 10.47
C LEU A 416 -7.58 -6.91 9.73
N ILE A 417 -7.14 -8.16 9.77
CA ILE A 417 -5.88 -8.60 9.15
C ILE A 417 -6.20 -9.54 8.00
N PHE A 418 -5.63 -9.27 6.82
CA PHE A 418 -5.68 -10.15 5.66
C PHE A 418 -4.28 -10.62 5.27
N SER A 419 -4.14 -11.92 4.98
CA SER A 419 -2.90 -12.49 4.44
C SER A 419 -3.22 -13.45 3.30
N GLY A 420 -2.49 -13.34 2.19
CA GLY A 420 -2.47 -14.41 1.21
C GLY A 420 -1.57 -15.55 1.67
N ASN A 421 -2.07 -16.78 1.60
CA ASN A 421 -1.28 -17.94 2.00
C ASN A 421 -0.11 -18.22 1.04
N MET A 422 -0.15 -17.72 -0.20
CA MET A 422 0.94 -17.84 -1.18
C MET A 422 1.83 -16.57 -1.24
N ASP A 423 1.72 -15.66 -0.27
CA ASP A 423 2.52 -14.42 -0.25
C ASP A 423 4.05 -14.70 -0.21
N PRO A 424 4.82 -14.25 -1.22
CA PRO A 424 6.26 -14.48 -1.32
C PRO A 424 7.10 -13.46 -0.54
N VAL A 425 6.48 -12.60 0.27
CA VAL A 425 7.10 -11.55 1.08
C VAL A 425 6.64 -11.69 2.53
N THR A 426 5.36 -11.42 2.79
CA THR A 426 4.75 -11.31 4.11
C THR A 426 3.78 -12.46 4.35
N SER A 427 4.35 -13.66 4.53
CA SER A 427 3.58 -14.87 4.77
C SER A 427 2.64 -14.74 5.99
N PRO A 428 1.57 -15.56 6.10
CA PRO A 428 0.59 -15.45 7.17
C PRO A 428 1.15 -15.44 8.60
N GLU A 429 2.35 -16.02 8.81
CA GLU A 429 3.03 -16.03 10.11
C GLU A 429 3.15 -14.61 10.71
N TYR A 430 3.38 -13.59 9.88
CA TYR A 430 3.48 -12.21 10.37
C TYR A 430 2.15 -11.61 10.80
N GLY A 431 1.04 -11.98 10.15
CA GLY A 431 -0.30 -11.60 10.59
C GLY A 431 -0.65 -12.23 11.94
N GLU A 432 -0.28 -13.50 12.12
CA GLU A 432 -0.45 -14.24 13.38
C GLU A 432 0.37 -13.62 14.51
N GLU A 433 1.63 -13.25 14.26
CA GLU A 433 2.50 -12.59 15.25
C GLU A 433 1.93 -11.25 15.72
N VAL A 434 1.48 -10.40 14.79
CA VAL A 434 0.88 -9.11 15.13
C VAL A 434 -0.43 -9.28 15.90
N ALA A 435 -1.26 -10.26 15.52
CA ALA A 435 -2.55 -10.51 16.18
C ALA A 435 -2.42 -10.82 17.68
N LYS A 436 -1.29 -11.39 18.14
CA LYS A 436 -1.01 -11.65 19.57
C LYS A 436 -1.06 -10.38 20.44
N TYR A 437 -0.80 -9.23 19.84
CA TYR A 437 -0.73 -7.93 20.52
C TYR A 437 -1.96 -7.04 20.25
N LEU A 438 -2.90 -7.54 19.43
CA LEU A 438 -4.12 -6.86 19.02
C LEU A 438 -5.35 -7.70 19.44
N PRO A 439 -5.78 -7.66 20.71
CA PRO A 439 -6.82 -8.55 21.27
C PRO A 439 -8.21 -8.40 20.63
N ASN A 440 -8.43 -7.31 19.89
CA ASN A 440 -9.65 -7.03 19.13
C ASN A 440 -9.47 -7.25 17.62
N SER A 441 -8.43 -8.00 17.23
CA SER A 441 -8.19 -8.32 15.84
C SER A 441 -8.92 -9.58 15.37
N ARG A 442 -9.05 -9.70 14.04
CA ARG A 442 -9.37 -10.94 13.35
C ARG A 442 -8.43 -11.10 12.18
N HIS A 443 -7.81 -12.27 12.07
CA HIS A 443 -6.96 -12.64 10.95
C HIS A 443 -7.72 -13.55 9.97
N VAL A 444 -7.74 -13.13 8.71
CA VAL A 444 -8.37 -13.84 7.59
C VAL A 444 -7.28 -14.21 6.60
N ILE A 445 -7.09 -15.52 6.40
CA ILE A 445 -6.12 -16.05 5.45
C ILE A 445 -6.85 -16.43 4.17
N ILE A 446 -6.38 -15.93 3.02
CA ILE A 446 -6.88 -16.25 1.69
C ILE A 446 -6.01 -17.39 1.12
N PRO A 447 -6.54 -18.62 0.94
CA PRO A 447 -5.71 -19.82 0.71
C PRO A 447 -4.81 -19.80 -0.55
N GLU A 448 -5.28 -19.18 -1.63
CA GLU A 448 -4.60 -19.20 -2.93
C GLU A 448 -4.18 -17.79 -3.40
N ALA A 449 -4.29 -16.78 -2.53
CA ALA A 449 -3.82 -15.43 -2.84
C ALA A 449 -2.33 -15.26 -2.52
N GLY A 450 -1.67 -14.37 -3.28
CA GLY A 450 -0.28 -13.96 -3.07
C GLY A 450 -0.18 -12.76 -2.12
N HIS A 451 0.67 -11.81 -2.45
CA HIS A 451 0.79 -10.54 -1.71
C HIS A 451 -0.44 -9.64 -1.89
N GLY A 452 -1.09 -9.74 -3.05
CA GLY A 452 -2.41 -9.20 -3.32
C GLY A 452 -3.40 -10.30 -3.72
N VAL A 453 -4.61 -9.87 -4.08
CA VAL A 453 -5.68 -10.76 -4.58
C VAL A 453 -5.91 -10.61 -6.09
N ASP A 454 -4.98 -9.97 -6.79
CA ASP A 454 -5.09 -9.70 -8.23
C ASP A 454 -5.18 -11.01 -9.04
N GLY A 455 -6.20 -11.11 -9.89
CA GLY A 455 -6.47 -12.32 -10.68
C GLY A 455 -7.33 -13.37 -9.99
N MET A 456 -7.60 -13.26 -8.70
CA MET A 456 -8.55 -14.14 -8.03
C MET A 456 -9.97 -13.91 -8.55
N THR A 457 -10.80 -14.95 -8.51
CA THR A 457 -12.25 -14.81 -8.70
C THR A 457 -12.88 -14.11 -7.49
N ASP A 458 -13.88 -13.26 -7.73
CA ASP A 458 -14.56 -12.47 -6.69
C ASP A 458 -13.61 -11.70 -5.75
N PRO A 459 -12.70 -10.85 -6.27
CA PRO A 459 -11.80 -10.06 -5.44
C PRO A 459 -12.58 -9.11 -4.50
N GLY A 460 -13.81 -8.73 -4.90
CA GLY A 460 -14.72 -7.93 -4.08
C GLY A 460 -15.19 -8.62 -2.79
N CYS A 461 -14.93 -9.92 -2.59
CA CYS A 461 -15.14 -10.58 -1.30
C CYS A 461 -14.35 -9.88 -0.17
N ILE A 462 -13.08 -9.53 -0.43
CA ILE A 462 -12.24 -8.81 0.55
C ILE A 462 -12.82 -7.43 0.83
N ASP A 463 -13.22 -6.71 -0.22
CA ASP A 463 -13.79 -5.37 -0.08
C ASP A 463 -15.08 -5.38 0.72
N ARG A 464 -15.96 -6.36 0.50
CA ARG A 464 -17.22 -6.48 1.27
C ARG A 464 -16.94 -6.71 2.76
N ILE A 465 -15.99 -7.59 3.09
CA ILE A 465 -15.59 -7.85 4.49
C ILE A 465 -14.99 -6.58 5.11
N ALA A 466 -14.10 -5.90 4.39
CA ALA A 466 -13.46 -4.67 4.85
C ALA A 466 -14.45 -3.53 5.06
N ILE A 467 -15.40 -3.33 4.15
CA ILE A 467 -16.45 -2.31 4.27
C ILE A 467 -17.39 -2.63 5.44
N GLU A 468 -17.80 -3.89 5.60
CA GLU A 468 -18.61 -4.31 6.74
C GLU A 468 -17.88 -4.06 8.07
N PHE A 469 -16.57 -4.34 8.11
CA PHE A 469 -15.72 -4.02 9.25
C PHE A 469 -15.68 -2.51 9.54
N LEU A 470 -15.47 -1.67 8.53
CA LEU A 470 -15.46 -0.21 8.70
C LEU A 470 -16.82 0.28 9.24
N ASP A 471 -17.92 -0.25 8.72
CA ASP A 471 -19.26 0.11 9.17
C ASP A 471 -19.55 -0.27 10.62
N ARG A 472 -19.16 -1.48 11.02
CA ARG A 472 -19.45 -2.02 12.37
C ARG A 472 -18.45 -1.58 13.43
N GLY A 473 -17.18 -1.41 13.05
CA GLY A 473 -16.08 -1.24 14.00
C GLY A 473 -15.80 -2.50 14.83
N ASP A 474 -16.11 -3.68 14.32
CA ASP A 474 -15.90 -4.97 15.01
C ASP A 474 -15.31 -6.00 14.04
N ALA A 475 -14.08 -6.45 14.33
CA ALA A 475 -13.40 -7.45 13.52
C ALA A 475 -13.89 -8.88 13.81
N LYS A 476 -14.43 -9.15 15.00
CA LYS A 476 -14.69 -10.52 15.47
C LYS A 476 -15.90 -11.14 14.76
N ASN A 477 -16.96 -10.37 14.56
CA ASN A 477 -18.25 -10.87 14.08
C ASN A 477 -18.53 -10.57 12.58
N LEU A 478 -17.56 -10.83 11.71
CA LEU A 478 -17.67 -10.69 10.25
C LEU A 478 -17.99 -12.02 9.57
N ASP A 479 -18.79 -12.00 8.50
CA ASP A 479 -18.92 -13.16 7.62
C ASP A 479 -17.77 -13.18 6.61
N VAL A 480 -16.96 -14.23 6.66
CA VAL A 480 -15.81 -14.44 5.73
C VAL A 480 -16.01 -15.67 4.85
N SER A 481 -17.23 -16.18 4.76
CA SER A 481 -17.54 -17.42 4.03
C SER A 481 -17.21 -17.33 2.53
N CYS A 482 -17.30 -16.14 1.93
CA CYS A 482 -16.97 -15.93 0.52
C CYS A 482 -15.50 -16.25 0.16
N ILE A 483 -14.57 -16.21 1.14
CA ILE A 483 -13.15 -16.54 0.92
C ILE A 483 -12.99 -17.96 0.35
N ARG A 484 -13.86 -18.90 0.73
CA ARG A 484 -13.80 -20.29 0.24
C ARG A 484 -14.10 -20.41 -1.26
N GLY A 485 -14.85 -19.45 -1.80
CA GLY A 485 -15.21 -19.39 -3.22
C GLY A 485 -14.21 -18.63 -4.08
N MET A 486 -13.23 -17.94 -3.48
CA MET A 486 -12.17 -17.27 -4.21
C MET A 486 -11.22 -18.32 -4.79
N LYS A 487 -10.94 -18.22 -6.09
CA LYS A 487 -10.09 -19.16 -6.83
C LYS A 487 -9.05 -18.42 -7.66
N PRO A 488 -7.84 -18.96 -7.80
CA PRO A 488 -6.85 -18.41 -8.72
C PRO A 488 -7.30 -18.67 -10.17
N PRO A 489 -6.70 -17.96 -11.14
CA PRO A 489 -6.91 -18.31 -12.55
C PRO A 489 -6.27 -19.68 -12.86
N PRO A 490 -6.76 -20.39 -13.89
CA PRO A 490 -6.14 -21.64 -14.32
C PRO A 490 -4.71 -21.42 -14.78
N PHE A 491 -3.86 -22.43 -14.60
CA PHE A 491 -2.49 -22.41 -15.10
C PHE A 491 -2.45 -22.20 -16.62
N ALA A 492 -1.50 -21.40 -17.09
CA ALA A 492 -1.20 -21.31 -18.51
C ALA A 492 -0.41 -22.57 -18.93
N THR A 493 -0.92 -23.33 -19.89
CA THR A 493 -0.30 -24.59 -20.34
C THR A 493 0.15 -24.57 -21.80
N LYS A 494 0.05 -23.43 -22.49
CA LYS A 494 0.38 -23.26 -23.92
C LYS A 494 0.92 -21.87 -24.22
#